data_AF-A0A2N2V3S2-F1
#
_entry.id   AF-A0A2N2V3S2-F1
#
_cell.length_a   1.000
_cell.length_b   1.000
_cell.length_c   1.000
_cell.angle_alpha   90.00
_cell.angle_beta   90.00
_cell.angle_gamma   90.00
#
_symmetry.space_group_name_H-M   'P 1'
#
loop_
_entity.id
_entity.type
_entity.pdbx_description
1 polymer ?
#
loop_
_entity_poly.entity_id
_entity_poly.type
_entity_poly.pdbx_seq_one_letter_code
_entity_poly.pdbx_strand_id
1 'polypeptide(L)'
;MKRLCLIVLGALLMPAAWAHGGHAGNIPDDMPDAQKIRFCERVRDHALQALFDRDRGSPMKLYEEDGSHGPRIVNHIIRRIYDEPQISSPKKAEAFGRATCNEMMGTQRQD
;
A
#
# COMPACT_ATOMS: atom_id res chain seq x y z
N MET A 1 -50.31 1.68 -6.03
CA MET A 1 -49.26 2.27 -5.15
C MET A 1 -48.60 1.23 -4.23
N LYS A 2 -48.13 0.10 -4.77
CA LYS A 2 -47.42 -0.93 -3.97
C LYS A 2 -46.22 -1.57 -4.71
N ARG A 3 -45.97 -1.14 -5.95
CA ARG A 3 -44.89 -1.61 -6.81
C ARG A 3 -43.75 -0.60 -7.00
N LEU A 4 -43.98 0.68 -6.67
CA LEU A 4 -42.99 1.75 -6.82
C LEU A 4 -42.02 1.86 -5.64
N CYS A 5 -42.39 1.38 -4.45
CA CYS A 5 -41.53 1.44 -3.26
C CYS A 5 -40.40 0.40 -3.25
N LEU A 6 -40.46 -0.62 -4.11
CA LEU A 6 -39.46 -1.71 -4.12
C LEU A 6 -38.25 -1.42 -5.00
N ILE A 7 -38.30 -0.38 -5.85
CA ILE A 7 -37.19 -0.07 -6.78
C ILE A 7 -36.15 0.84 -6.12
N VAL A 8 -36.54 1.66 -5.14
CA VAL A 8 -35.61 2.62 -4.49
C VAL A 8 -34.71 1.94 -3.44
N LEU A 9 -35.15 0.82 -2.84
CA LEU A 9 -34.36 0.11 -1.82
C LEU A 9 -33.25 -0.78 -2.39
N GLY A 10 -33.23 -1.05 -3.71
CA GLY A 10 -32.21 -1.88 -4.36
C GLY A 10 -30.91 -1.15 -4.69
N ALA A 11 -30.89 0.19 -4.64
CA ALA A 11 -29.73 0.99 -5.04
C ALA A 11 -28.68 1.22 -3.93
N LEU A 12 -28.91 0.71 -2.72
CA LEU A 12 -28.02 0.88 -1.56
C LEU A 12 -27.10 -0.32 -1.29
N LEU A 13 -27.13 -1.34 -2.15
CA LEU A 13 -26.24 -2.51 -2.09
C LEU A 13 -25.23 -2.46 -3.23
N MET A 14 -24.50 -1.35 -3.38
CA MET A 14 -23.18 -1.43 -3.99
C MET A 14 -22.21 -1.91 -2.90
N PRO A 15 -21.74 -3.17 -2.93
CA PRO A 15 -20.63 -3.55 -2.11
C PRO A 15 -19.44 -2.65 -2.49
N ALA A 16 -18.76 -2.11 -1.48
CA ALA A 16 -17.46 -1.48 -1.58
C ALA A 16 -16.39 -2.52 -1.98
N ALA A 17 -16.57 -3.17 -3.14
CA ALA A 17 -15.80 -4.33 -3.57
C ALA A 17 -14.46 -3.96 -4.22
N TRP A 18 -13.94 -2.75 -3.99
CA TRP A 18 -12.62 -2.32 -4.47
C TRP A 18 -11.69 -1.95 -3.30
N ALA A 19 -11.94 -2.51 -2.11
CA ALA A 19 -11.05 -2.39 -0.96
C ALA A 19 -10.18 -3.63 -0.71
N HIS A 20 -10.30 -4.68 -1.53
CA HIS A 20 -9.53 -5.91 -1.39
C HIS A 20 -8.44 -6.02 -2.46
N GLY A 21 -7.20 -5.75 -2.04
CA GLY A 21 -6.04 -6.58 -2.36
C GLY A 21 -5.56 -6.65 -3.82
N GLY A 22 -4.38 -6.09 -4.04
CA GLY A 22 -3.31 -6.96 -4.52
C GLY A 22 -3.26 -7.25 -6.02
N HIS A 23 -3.55 -6.28 -6.87
CA HIS A 23 -2.79 -6.17 -8.11
C HIS A 23 -1.96 -4.90 -8.01
N ALA A 24 -0.74 -5.04 -7.50
CA ALA A 24 0.33 -4.14 -7.89
C ALA A 24 0.52 -4.36 -9.40
N GLY A 25 -0.36 -3.74 -10.20
CA GLY A 25 -0.33 -3.88 -11.65
C GLY A 25 1.08 -3.55 -12.12
N ASN A 26 1.60 -4.40 -13.00
CA ASN A 26 2.95 -4.36 -13.54
C ASN A 26 3.40 -2.90 -13.73
N ILE A 27 4.20 -2.39 -12.79
CA ILE A 27 4.61 -0.98 -12.79
C ILE A 27 5.78 -0.88 -13.77
N PRO A 28 5.58 -0.28 -14.95
CA PRO A 28 6.65 -0.14 -15.92
C PRO A 28 7.75 0.76 -15.36
N ASP A 29 9.00 0.46 -15.70
CA ASP A 29 10.19 1.19 -15.23
C ASP A 29 10.16 2.68 -15.64
N ASP A 30 9.48 3.01 -16.74
CA ASP A 30 9.26 4.37 -17.20
C ASP A 30 7.92 4.93 -16.71
N MET A 31 7.85 5.20 -15.41
CA MET A 31 6.70 5.83 -14.78
C MET A 31 6.93 7.35 -14.63
N PRO A 32 5.99 8.22 -15.06
CA PRO A 32 6.09 9.65 -14.81
C PRO A 32 6.18 9.98 -13.32
N ASP A 33 6.92 11.02 -12.93
CA ASP A 33 7.19 11.34 -11.50
C ASP A 33 5.91 11.50 -10.66
N ALA A 34 4.86 12.11 -11.24
CA ALA A 34 3.57 12.24 -10.56
C ALA A 34 2.91 10.88 -10.25
N GLN A 35 3.13 9.87 -11.09
CA GLN A 35 2.67 8.51 -10.85
C GLN A 35 3.55 7.80 -9.81
N LYS A 36 4.87 8.02 -9.84
CA LYS A 36 5.79 7.48 -8.83
C LYS A 36 5.46 7.99 -7.43
N ILE A 37 5.17 9.28 -7.28
CA ILE A 37 4.72 9.87 -6.01
C ILE A 37 3.43 9.19 -5.52
N ARG A 38 2.41 9.04 -6.38
CA ARG A 38 1.15 8.35 -6.00
C ARG A 38 1.37 6.89 -5.65
N PHE A 39 2.30 6.22 -6.32
CA PHE A 39 2.70 4.86 -5.98
C PHE A 39 3.32 4.81 -4.59
N CYS A 40 4.27 5.71 -4.29
CA CYS A 40 4.90 5.74 -2.97
C CYS A 40 3.95 6.12 -1.83
N GLU A 41 2.91 6.92 -2.09
CA GLU A 41 1.84 7.14 -1.11
C GLU A 41 1.02 5.86 -0.82
N ARG A 42 0.88 4.93 -1.77
CA ARG A 42 0.26 3.61 -1.50
C ARG A 42 1.22 2.67 -0.78
N VAL A 43 2.51 2.69 -1.13
CA VAL A 43 3.54 1.89 -0.45
C VAL A 43 3.66 2.24 1.02
N ARG A 44 3.51 3.52 1.37
CA ARG A 44 3.39 4.01 2.74
C ARG A 44 2.31 3.29 3.55
N ASP A 45 1.14 3.02 2.96
CA ASP A 45 0.05 2.35 3.66
C ASP A 45 0.41 0.89 3.98
N HIS A 46 1.20 0.23 3.12
CA HIS A 46 1.77 -1.10 3.44
C HIS A 46 2.78 -1.05 4.59
N ALA A 47 3.54 0.04 4.73
CA ALA A 47 4.43 0.24 5.86
C ALA A 47 3.66 0.33 7.18
N LEU A 48 2.56 1.09 7.19
CA LEU A 48 1.67 1.19 8.35
C LEU A 48 1.04 -0.15 8.71
N GLN A 49 0.57 -0.89 7.70
CA GLN A 49 0.00 -2.22 7.91
C GLN A 49 1.03 -3.20 8.49
N ALA A 50 2.27 -3.19 7.98
CA ALA A 50 3.34 -4.05 8.48
C ALA A 50 3.69 -3.75 9.95
N LEU A 51 3.72 -2.47 10.32
CA LEU A 51 3.94 -2.06 11.71
C LEU A 51 2.83 -2.60 12.61
N PHE A 52 1.57 -2.39 12.21
CA PHE A 52 0.41 -2.87 12.96
C PHE A 52 0.42 -4.39 13.12
N ASP A 53 0.74 -5.13 12.06
CA ASP A 53 0.81 -6.59 12.09
C ASP A 53 1.92 -7.07 13.03
N ARG A 54 3.12 -6.46 12.95
CA ARG A 54 4.27 -6.75 13.83
C ARG A 54 3.93 -6.49 15.29
N ASP A 55 3.36 -5.32 15.61
CA ASP A 55 3.04 -4.92 16.98
C ASP A 55 1.97 -5.84 17.62
N ARG A 56 1.19 -6.53 16.78
CA ARG A 56 0.23 -7.57 17.21
C ARG A 56 0.82 -8.99 17.25
N GLY A 57 2.10 -9.15 16.96
CA GLY A 57 2.76 -10.45 16.89
C GLY A 57 2.31 -11.31 15.70
N SER A 58 1.76 -10.69 14.65
CA SER A 58 1.38 -11.42 13.44
C SER A 58 2.63 -11.86 12.68
N PRO A 59 2.59 -12.99 11.96
CA PRO A 59 3.69 -13.38 11.08
C PRO A 59 3.82 -12.38 9.94
N MET A 60 5.07 -12.18 9.49
CA MET A 60 5.39 -11.36 8.33
C MET A 60 4.71 -11.92 7.08
N LYS A 61 4.04 -11.06 6.32
CA LYS A 61 3.38 -11.40 5.06
C LYS A 61 4.07 -10.68 3.90
N LEU A 62 4.58 -11.45 2.96
CA LEU A 62 5.25 -10.93 1.76
C LEU A 62 4.40 -11.21 0.52
N TYR A 63 4.54 -10.36 -0.48
CA TYR A 63 3.92 -10.51 -1.79
C TYR A 63 4.81 -11.34 -2.72
N GLU A 64 4.21 -12.05 -3.66
CA GLU A 64 4.95 -12.74 -4.72
C GLU A 64 5.70 -11.71 -5.58
N GLU A 65 6.99 -11.94 -5.83
CA GLU A 65 7.79 -11.05 -6.65
C GLU A 65 7.61 -11.40 -8.12
N ASP A 66 7.02 -10.47 -8.89
CA ASP A 66 6.68 -10.62 -10.31
C ASP A 66 7.67 -9.92 -11.25
N GLY A 67 8.82 -9.48 -10.71
CA GLY A 67 9.82 -8.69 -11.42
C GLY A 67 9.54 -7.18 -11.46
N SER A 68 8.36 -6.73 -11.03
CA SER A 68 8.02 -5.31 -11.00
C SER A 68 8.52 -4.61 -9.73
N HIS A 69 8.53 -3.27 -9.75
CA HIS A 69 8.85 -2.46 -8.59
C HIS A 69 7.89 -2.66 -7.41
N GLY A 70 6.63 -3.01 -7.66
CA GLY A 70 5.56 -3.07 -6.66
C GLY A 70 5.88 -4.04 -5.52
N PRO A 71 5.80 -5.36 -5.74
CA PRO A 71 6.10 -6.37 -4.72
C PRO A 71 7.53 -6.25 -4.18
N ARG A 72 8.51 -5.92 -5.04
CA ARG A 72 9.91 -5.78 -4.62
C ARG A 72 10.12 -4.71 -3.55
N ILE A 73 9.58 -3.50 -3.76
CA ILE A 73 9.72 -2.38 -2.81
C ILE A 73 8.91 -2.66 -1.54
N VAL A 74 7.67 -3.12 -1.69
CA VAL A 74 6.80 -3.41 -0.55
C VAL A 74 7.41 -4.50 0.35
N ASN A 75 7.92 -5.59 -0.24
CA ASN A 75 8.59 -6.65 0.51
C ASN A 75 9.83 -6.15 1.24
N HIS A 76 10.64 -5.29 0.61
CA HIS A 76 11.80 -4.68 1.27
C HIS A 76 11.38 -3.90 2.52
N ILE A 77 10.37 -3.04 2.39
CA ILE A 77 9.85 -2.24 3.51
C ILE A 77 9.28 -3.11 4.62
N ILE A 78 8.51 -4.14 4.29
CA ILE A 78 7.92 -5.07 5.28
C ILE A 78 9.03 -5.76 6.08
N ARG A 79 10.05 -6.31 5.41
CA ARG A 79 11.19 -6.96 6.08
C ARG A 79 11.85 -6.00 7.07
N ARG A 80 12.18 -4.79 6.62
CA ARG A 80 12.82 -3.77 7.47
C ARG A 80 11.96 -3.40 8.68
N ILE A 81 10.64 -3.26 8.53
CA ILE A 81 9.76 -2.93 9.67
C ILE A 81 9.77 -4.02 10.74
N TYR A 82 9.79 -5.28 10.33
CA TYR A 82 9.87 -6.41 11.26
C TYR A 82 11.25 -6.53 11.91
N ASP A 83 12.31 -6.30 11.14
CA ASP A 83 13.69 -6.46 11.59
C ASP A 83 14.19 -5.26 12.43
N GLU A 84 13.53 -4.10 12.35
CA GLU A 84 13.99 -2.84 12.95
C GLU A 84 13.04 -2.31 14.04
N PRO A 85 13.35 -2.60 15.33
CA PRO A 85 12.55 -2.11 16.46
C PRO A 85 12.49 -0.57 16.54
N GLN A 86 13.48 0.15 15.98
CA GLN A 86 13.49 1.61 15.96
C GLN A 86 12.32 2.23 15.19
N ILE A 87 11.71 1.49 14.24
CA ILE A 87 10.48 1.87 13.56
C ILE A 87 9.32 1.55 14.49
N SER A 88 9.15 2.41 15.49
CA SER A 88 8.34 2.13 16.69
C SER A 88 7.02 2.90 16.74
N SER A 89 6.64 3.60 15.67
CA SER A 89 5.42 4.40 15.65
C SER A 89 4.86 4.56 14.23
N PRO A 90 3.55 4.82 14.09
CA PRO A 90 2.93 5.04 12.78
C PRO A 90 3.64 6.12 11.96
N LYS A 91 3.95 7.25 12.60
CA LYS A 91 4.67 8.36 11.94
C LYS A 91 6.06 7.94 11.42
N LYS A 92 6.79 7.10 12.17
CA LYS A 92 8.08 6.58 11.73
C LYS A 92 7.94 5.59 10.57
N ALA A 93 6.98 4.68 10.64
CA ALA A 93 6.71 3.72 9.56
C ALA A 93 6.26 4.43 8.28
N GLU A 94 5.44 5.47 8.40
CA GLU A 94 5.00 6.31 7.29
C GLU A 94 6.20 6.99 6.60
N ALA A 95 7.02 7.70 7.38
CA ALA A 95 8.20 8.39 6.87
C ALA A 95 9.19 7.42 6.24
N PHE A 96 9.44 6.29 6.90
CA PHE A 96 10.30 5.21 6.41
C PHE A 96 9.79 4.67 5.07
N GLY A 97 8.53 4.24 4.99
CA GLY A 97 7.97 3.67 3.77
C GLY A 97 8.01 4.61 2.57
N ARG A 98 7.68 5.90 2.78
CA ARG A 98 7.77 6.93 1.72
C ARG A 98 9.21 7.16 1.27
N ALA A 99 10.14 7.35 2.21
CA ALA A 99 11.54 7.62 1.91
C ALA A 99 12.18 6.46 1.14
N THR A 100 12.00 5.23 1.63
CA THR A 100 12.54 4.03 0.99
C THR A 100 11.93 3.80 -0.39
N CYS A 101 10.62 4.00 -0.57
CA CYS A 101 10.01 3.91 -1.89
C CYS A 101 10.62 4.92 -2.87
N ASN A 102 10.72 6.19 -2.46
CA ASN A 102 11.29 7.26 -3.28
C ASN A 102 12.73 6.95 -3.70
N GLU A 103 13.55 6.46 -2.78
CA GLU A 103 14.92 6.04 -3.04
C GLU A 103 14.97 4.89 -4.07
N MET A 104 14.18 3.84 -3.86
CA MET A 104 14.14 2.67 -4.74
C MET A 104 13.49 2.94 -6.11
N MET A 105 12.71 4.01 -6.24
CA MET A 105 12.12 4.49 -7.50
C MET A 105 13.00 5.51 -8.24
N GLY A 106 14.13 5.91 -7.64
CA GLY A 106 15.00 6.96 -8.18
C GLY A 106 14.36 8.35 -8.18
N THR A 107 13.29 8.57 -7.40
CA THR A 107 12.60 9.86 -7.28
C THR A 107 13.00 10.52 -5.97
N GLN A 108 14.07 11.32 -5.99
CA GLN A 108 14.30 12.25 -4.91
C GLN A 108 13.43 13.50 -5.16
N ARG A 109 12.56 13.83 -4.22
CA ARG A 109 11.92 15.15 -4.19
C ARG A 109 13.05 16.15 -3.92
N GLN A 110 13.49 16.86 -4.95
CA GLN A 110 14.35 18.02 -4.77
C GLN A 110 13.46 19.10 -4.13
N ASP A 111 13.78 19.44 -2.89
CA ASP A 111 13.08 20.46 -2.10
C ASP A 111 13.30 21.87 -2.70
#